data_AF-A0A2V7EMC6-F1
#
_entry.id   AF-A0A2V7EMC6-F1
#
_cell.length_a   1.000
_cell.length_b   1.000
_cell.length_c   1.000
_cell.angle_alpha   90.00
_cell.angle_beta   90.00
_cell.angle_gamma   90.00
#
_symmetry.space_group_name_H-M   'P 1'
#
loop_
_entity.id
_entity.type
_entity.pdbx_description
1 polymer ?
#
loop_
_entity_poly.entity_id
_entity_poly.type
_entity_poly.pdbx_seq_one_letter_code
_entity_poly.pdbx_strand_id
1 'polypeptide(L)'
;MSLLQRVERAQQEAEIQNAGPTPSALAAAQSKRIQVRTRDELLRDIRLRLQDEVIGAFDSLLDVTDPADLHRKVEGIVDRTIGLDGFAVTRDERVRLIEELAAEITGLGPLEPLLADRTITEVMVNGPGHIYIERAGKIQRVNSAFLNDEHVLRIIDRIITPMGRRIDESSPRVDARLPDGSRVNAVI
;
A
#
# COMPACT_ATOMS: atom_id res chain seq x y z
N MET A 1 45.04 -53.12 36.29
CA MET A 1 44.34 -52.07 35.53
C MET A 1 45.38 -51.33 34.70
N SER A 2 45.48 -51.67 33.42
CA SER A 2 46.61 -51.32 32.55
C SER A 2 46.55 -49.86 32.09
N LEU A 3 47.71 -49.18 32.06
CA LEU A 3 47.89 -47.82 31.53
C LEU A 3 47.44 -47.68 30.06
N LEU A 4 47.39 -48.78 29.31
CA LEU A 4 46.89 -48.83 27.93
C LEU A 4 45.39 -48.50 27.81
N GLN A 5 44.55 -48.91 28.77
CA GLN A 5 43.11 -48.62 28.73
C GLN A 5 42.75 -47.17 29.11
N ARG A 6 43.68 -46.42 29.71
CA ARG A 6 43.50 -44.99 29.99
C ARG A 6 43.87 -44.11 28.79
N VAL A 7 44.81 -44.55 27.95
CA VAL A 7 45.21 -43.81 26.75
C VAL A 7 44.20 -43.99 25.61
N GLU A 8 43.62 -45.19 25.43
CA GLU A 8 42.56 -45.41 24.43
C GLU A 8 41.27 -44.61 24.75
N ARG A 9 40.89 -44.47 26.03
CA ARG A 9 39.77 -43.61 26.42
C ARG A 9 40.05 -42.13 26.18
N ALA A 10 41.28 -41.67 26.43
CA ALA A 10 41.67 -40.28 26.17
C ALA A 10 41.72 -39.95 24.67
N GLN A 11 42.03 -40.92 23.80
CA GLN A 11 42.01 -40.73 22.34
C GLN A 11 40.59 -40.77 21.77
N GLN A 12 39.69 -41.63 22.28
CA GLN A 12 38.28 -41.63 21.87
C GLN A 12 37.50 -40.40 22.36
N GLU A 13 37.81 -39.87 23.55
CA GLU A 13 37.17 -38.64 24.04
C GLU A 13 37.62 -37.38 23.27
N ALA A 14 38.85 -37.39 22.73
CA ALA A 14 39.37 -36.29 21.90
C ALA A 14 38.83 -36.29 20.45
N GLU A 15 38.46 -37.45 19.89
CA GLU A 15 37.85 -37.52 18.55
C GLU A 15 36.38 -37.04 18.53
N ILE A 16 35.66 -37.15 19.65
CA ILE A 16 34.26 -36.68 19.73
C ILE A 16 34.17 -35.14 19.85
N GLN A 17 35.23 -34.47 20.34
CA GLN A 17 35.23 -33.02 20.56
C GLN A 17 35.74 -32.17 19.39
N ASN A 18 36.28 -32.79 18.32
CA ASN A 18 36.77 -32.08 17.13
C ASN A 18 35.86 -32.22 15.89
N ALA A 19 34.62 -32.68 16.06
CA ALA A 19 33.58 -32.51 15.05
C ALA A 19 33.02 -31.07 15.15
N GLY A 20 33.79 -30.09 14.66
CA GLY A 20 33.24 -28.77 14.34
C GLY A 20 32.04 -28.93 13.40
N PRO A 21 31.03 -28.03 13.47
CA PRO A 21 29.82 -28.20 12.68
C PRO A 21 30.21 -28.28 11.20
N THR A 22 29.84 -29.40 10.57
CA THR A 22 30.08 -29.67 9.15
C THR A 22 29.61 -28.46 8.33
N PRO A 23 30.36 -27.99 7.30
CA PRO A 23 29.96 -26.84 6.48
C PRO A 23 28.57 -26.98 5.84
N SER A 24 28.06 -28.22 5.78
CA SER A 24 26.74 -28.57 5.30
C SER A 24 25.59 -28.08 6.18
N ALA A 25 25.78 -27.90 7.51
CA ALA A 25 24.71 -27.41 8.39
C ALA A 25 24.50 -25.90 8.28
N LEU A 26 25.58 -25.12 8.10
CA LEU A 26 25.50 -23.67 7.85
C LEU A 26 25.00 -23.36 6.43
N ALA A 27 25.34 -24.19 5.43
CA ALA A 27 24.80 -24.06 4.07
C ALA A 27 23.32 -24.52 3.98
N ALA A 28 22.93 -25.58 4.71
CA ALA A 28 21.53 -26.04 4.75
C ALA A 28 20.60 -25.05 5.47
N ALA A 29 21.11 -24.29 6.45
CA ALA A 29 20.36 -23.21 7.08
C ALA A 29 20.15 -21.99 6.16
N GLN A 30 20.97 -21.84 5.11
CA GLN A 30 20.87 -20.76 4.13
C GLN A 30 20.00 -21.11 2.91
N SER A 31 19.82 -22.40 2.58
CA SER A 31 19.15 -22.82 1.35
C SER A 31 17.71 -23.33 1.48
N LYS A 32 17.03 -23.22 2.63
CA LYS A 32 15.62 -23.67 2.72
C LYS A 32 14.71 -22.90 3.67
N ARG A 33 14.84 -21.57 3.70
CA ARG A 33 13.67 -20.71 3.88
C ARG A 33 13.06 -20.47 2.50
N ILE A 34 12.32 -21.46 2.00
CA ILE A 34 11.20 -21.14 1.11
C ILE A 34 10.26 -20.35 2.01
N GLN A 35 10.40 -19.03 2.03
CA GLN A 35 9.44 -18.16 2.69
C GLN A 35 8.12 -18.44 1.99
N VAL A 36 7.24 -19.21 2.64
CA VAL A 36 5.83 -19.26 2.26
C VAL A 36 5.37 -17.83 2.37
N ARG A 37 5.26 -17.13 1.22
CA ARG A 37 4.71 -15.79 1.20
C ARG A 37 3.38 -15.85 1.91
N THR A 38 3.24 -15.08 2.98
CA THR A 38 1.98 -15.07 3.72
C THR A 38 0.90 -14.54 2.79
N ARG A 39 -0.36 -14.96 2.99
CA ARG A 39 -1.50 -14.47 2.20
C ARG A 39 -1.51 -12.93 2.16
N ASP A 40 -1.13 -12.30 3.27
CA ASP A 40 -1.04 -10.85 3.41
C ASP A 40 0.05 -10.22 2.54
N GLU A 41 1.22 -10.86 2.41
CA GLU A 41 2.29 -10.41 1.51
C GLU A 41 1.86 -10.50 0.03
N LEU A 42 1.14 -11.56 -0.33
CA LEU A 42 0.59 -11.71 -1.68
C LEU A 42 -0.42 -10.59 -2.00
N LEU A 43 -1.35 -10.34 -1.08
CA LEU A 43 -2.36 -9.29 -1.23
C LEU A 43 -1.72 -7.89 -1.28
N ARG A 44 -0.65 -7.68 -0.51
CA ARG A 44 0.13 -6.44 -0.56
C ARG A 44 0.81 -6.26 -1.91
N ASP A 45 1.44 -7.30 -2.44
CA ASP A 45 2.09 -7.27 -3.76
C ASP A 45 1.05 -7.01 -4.87
N ILE A 46 -0.10 -7.67 -4.80
CA ILE A 46 -1.23 -7.42 -5.71
C ILE A 46 -1.66 -5.95 -5.63
N ARG A 47 -1.82 -5.40 -4.43
CA ARG A 47 -2.25 -4.00 -4.24
C ARG A 47 -1.23 -3.02 -4.81
N LEU A 48 0.07 -3.25 -4.60
CA LEU A 48 1.12 -2.40 -5.16
C LEU A 48 1.13 -2.43 -6.69
N ARG A 49 0.93 -3.61 -7.29
CA ARG A 49 0.84 -3.78 -8.75
C ARG A 49 -0.40 -3.13 -9.33
N LEU A 50 -1.55 -3.32 -8.68
CA LEU A 50 -2.81 -2.67 -9.06
C LEU A 50 -2.66 -1.16 -8.99
N GLN A 51 -2.01 -0.63 -7.95
CA GLN A 51 -1.80 0.79 -7.80
C GLN A 51 -1.00 1.37 -8.98
N ASP A 52 0.06 0.69 -9.43
CA ASP A 52 0.88 1.12 -10.58
C ASP A 52 0.10 1.09 -11.91
N GLU A 53 -0.63 0.00 -12.18
CA GLU A 53 -1.46 -0.12 -13.39
C GLU A 53 -2.61 0.90 -13.40
N VAL A 54 -3.20 1.18 -12.24
CA VAL A 54 -4.24 2.20 -12.10
C VAL A 54 -3.68 3.59 -12.31
N ILE A 55 -2.48 3.90 -11.80
CA ILE A 55 -1.80 5.18 -12.08
C ILE A 55 -1.63 5.37 -13.58
N GLY A 56 -1.15 4.35 -14.30
CA GLY A 56 -0.95 4.43 -15.76
C GLY A 56 -2.26 4.54 -16.55
N ALA A 57 -3.36 3.98 -16.03
CA ALA A 57 -4.67 4.06 -16.65
C ALA A 57 -5.55 5.20 -16.11
N PHE A 58 -5.06 6.00 -15.15
CA PHE A 58 -5.87 6.91 -14.35
C PHE A 58 -6.57 7.93 -15.23
N ASP A 59 -5.84 8.61 -16.11
CA ASP A 59 -6.38 9.61 -17.04
C ASP A 59 -7.54 9.06 -17.88
N SER A 60 -7.44 7.80 -18.32
CA SER A 60 -8.51 7.11 -19.04
C SER A 60 -9.71 6.74 -18.17
N LEU A 61 -9.53 6.59 -16.86
CA LEU A 61 -10.60 6.42 -15.87
C LEU A 61 -11.22 7.77 -15.49
N LEU A 62 -10.49 8.87 -15.64
CA LEU A 62 -10.96 10.22 -15.32
C LEU A 62 -12.05 10.71 -16.27
N ASP A 63 -11.92 10.43 -17.56
CA ASP A 63 -12.89 10.84 -18.59
C ASP A 63 -14.25 10.15 -18.47
N VAL A 64 -14.34 9.10 -17.64
CA VAL A 64 -15.55 8.31 -17.50
C VAL A 64 -16.52 8.96 -16.52
N THR A 65 -17.66 9.39 -17.05
CA THR A 65 -18.75 10.00 -16.28
C THR A 65 -19.81 8.98 -15.83
N ASP A 66 -19.92 7.84 -16.54
CA ASP A 66 -20.85 6.76 -16.18
C ASP A 66 -20.22 5.79 -15.16
N PRO A 67 -20.80 5.63 -13.96
CA PRO A 67 -20.32 4.69 -12.96
C PRO A 67 -20.18 3.25 -13.47
N ALA A 68 -21.05 2.80 -14.39
CA ALA A 68 -20.99 1.46 -14.96
C ALA A 68 -19.76 1.28 -15.85
N ASP A 69 -19.40 2.32 -16.62
CA ASP A 69 -18.22 2.32 -17.48
C ASP A 69 -16.93 2.34 -16.66
N LEU A 70 -16.92 3.10 -15.56
CA LEU A 70 -15.79 3.13 -14.65
C LEU A 70 -15.57 1.75 -14.05
N HIS A 71 -16.65 1.11 -13.57
CA HIS A 71 -16.60 -0.24 -13.00
C HIS A 71 -16.05 -1.26 -14.01
N ARG A 72 -16.50 -1.21 -15.28
CA ARG A 72 -15.99 -2.07 -16.35
C ARG A 72 -14.50 -1.85 -16.64
N LYS A 73 -14.03 -0.60 -16.65
CA LYS A 73 -12.61 -0.30 -16.86
C LYS A 73 -11.74 -0.78 -15.68
N VAL A 74 -12.20 -0.55 -14.45
CA VAL A 74 -11.53 -1.03 -13.24
C VAL A 74 -11.46 -2.56 -13.23
N GLU A 75 -12.56 -3.24 -13.58
CA GLU A 75 -12.58 -4.70 -13.74
C GLU A 75 -11.53 -5.18 -14.76
N GLY A 76 -11.45 -4.52 -15.91
CA GLY A 76 -10.45 -4.84 -16.93
C GLY A 76 -9.01 -4.63 -16.47
N ILE A 77 -8.74 -3.62 -15.63
CA ILE A 77 -7.42 -3.40 -15.02
C ILE A 77 -7.09 -4.54 -14.05
N VAL A 78 -8.01 -4.84 -13.13
CA VAL A 78 -7.85 -5.89 -12.13
C VAL A 78 -7.59 -7.25 -12.78
N ASP A 79 -8.34 -7.59 -13.82
CA ASP A 79 -8.18 -8.87 -14.53
C ASP A 79 -6.82 -8.99 -15.23
N ARG A 80 -6.34 -7.91 -15.85
CA ARG A 80 -5.01 -7.91 -16.46
C ARG A 80 -3.92 -8.09 -15.41
N THR A 81 -3.98 -7.35 -14.31
CA THR A 81 -2.97 -7.45 -13.25
C THR A 81 -2.95 -8.84 -12.60
N ILE A 82 -4.12 -9.42 -12.29
CA ILE A 82 -4.22 -10.77 -11.74
C ILE A 82 -3.68 -11.81 -12.72
N GLY A 83 -4.05 -11.68 -14.01
CA GLY A 83 -3.66 -12.62 -15.06
C GLY A 83 -2.16 -12.59 -15.41
N LEU A 84 -1.55 -11.40 -15.47
CA LEU A 84 -0.13 -11.23 -15.83
C LEU A 84 0.82 -11.79 -14.77
N ASP A 85 0.49 -11.61 -13.49
CA ASP A 85 1.38 -11.99 -12.38
C ASP A 85 1.06 -13.37 -11.80
N GLY A 86 0.06 -14.08 -12.35
CA GLY A 86 -0.31 -15.43 -11.92
C GLY A 86 -0.84 -15.49 -10.48
N PHE A 87 -1.45 -14.42 -10.01
CA PHE A 87 -1.96 -14.33 -8.64
C PHE A 87 -3.18 -15.24 -8.44
N ALA A 88 -3.12 -16.12 -7.43
CA ALA A 88 -4.24 -16.95 -7.03
C ALA A 88 -5.20 -16.17 -6.12
N VAL A 89 -6.16 -15.47 -6.75
CA VAL A 89 -7.19 -14.66 -6.10
C VAL A 89 -8.55 -15.37 -6.22
N THR A 90 -9.30 -15.44 -5.13
CA THR A 90 -10.66 -15.98 -5.13
C THR A 90 -11.64 -15.01 -5.81
N ARG A 91 -12.81 -15.51 -6.22
CA ARG A 91 -13.85 -14.67 -6.80
C ARG A 91 -14.27 -13.53 -5.87
N ASP A 92 -14.39 -13.82 -4.58
CA ASP A 92 -14.83 -12.82 -3.59
C ASP A 92 -13.76 -11.74 -3.36
N GLU A 93 -12.49 -12.12 -3.32
CA GLU A 93 -11.38 -11.15 -3.23
C GLU A 93 -11.31 -10.27 -4.48
N ARG A 94 -11.55 -10.84 -5.67
CA ARG A 94 -11.60 -10.08 -6.92
C ARG A 94 -12.71 -9.03 -6.88
N VAL A 95 -13.93 -9.42 -6.52
CA VAL A 95 -15.07 -8.49 -6.43
C VAL A 95 -14.76 -7.36 -5.44
N ARG A 96 -14.20 -7.69 -4.27
CA ARG A 96 -13.79 -6.69 -3.28
C ARG A 96 -12.73 -5.73 -3.81
N LEU A 97 -11.71 -6.21 -4.52
CA LEU A 97 -10.67 -5.36 -5.09
C LEU A 97 -11.24 -4.36 -6.11
N ILE A 98 -12.20 -4.80 -6.94
CA ILE A 98 -12.87 -3.93 -7.92
C ILE A 98 -13.70 -2.87 -7.20
N GLU A 99 -14.49 -3.28 -6.20
CA GLU A 99 -15.31 -2.36 -5.41
C GLU A 99 -14.46 -1.34 -4.64
N GLU A 100 -13.41 -1.80 -3.95
CA GLU A 100 -12.46 -0.94 -3.23
C GLU A 100 -11.83 0.09 -4.17
N LEU A 101 -11.36 -0.34 -5.33
CA LEU A 101 -10.67 0.52 -6.28
C LEU A 101 -11.62 1.51 -6.97
N ALA A 102 -12.82 1.07 -7.34
CA ALA A 102 -13.85 1.94 -7.88
C ALA A 102 -14.30 2.99 -6.84
N ALA A 103 -14.44 2.59 -5.58
CA ALA A 103 -14.73 3.50 -4.48
C ALA A 103 -13.57 4.48 -4.25
N GLU A 104 -12.32 4.04 -4.33
CA GLU A 104 -11.15 4.92 -4.17
C GLU A 104 -11.12 6.03 -5.24
N ILE A 105 -11.43 5.70 -6.50
CA ILE A 105 -11.44 6.66 -7.62
C ILE A 105 -12.64 7.63 -7.54
N THR A 106 -13.79 7.16 -7.04
CA THR A 106 -15.03 7.96 -6.95
C THR A 106 -15.21 8.69 -5.63
N GLY A 107 -14.52 8.25 -4.58
CA GLY A 107 -14.57 8.80 -3.24
C GLY A 107 -13.57 9.93 -3.01
N LEU A 108 -13.10 10.04 -1.75
CA LEU A 108 -12.05 10.98 -1.34
C LEU A 108 -10.67 10.29 -1.28
N GLY A 109 -10.56 9.10 -1.88
CA GLY A 109 -9.35 8.30 -1.97
C GLY A 109 -8.66 8.12 -0.61
N PRO A 110 -7.34 8.36 -0.51
CA PRO A 110 -6.58 8.14 0.72
C PRO A 110 -6.97 9.07 1.88
N LEU A 111 -7.75 10.13 1.63
CA LEU A 111 -8.19 11.07 2.67
C LEU A 111 -9.39 10.56 3.46
N GLU A 112 -10.21 9.69 2.88
CA GLU A 112 -11.45 9.22 3.51
C GLU A 112 -11.26 8.64 4.93
N PRO A 113 -10.30 7.72 5.17
CA PRO A 113 -10.06 7.23 6.53
C PRO A 113 -9.46 8.30 7.46
N LEU A 114 -8.76 9.30 6.91
CA LEU A 114 -8.15 10.38 7.70
C LEU A 114 -9.21 11.39 8.15
N LEU A 115 -10.16 11.73 7.28
CA LEU A 115 -11.26 12.64 7.57
C LEU A 115 -12.29 12.01 8.51
N ALA A 116 -12.43 10.68 8.49
CA ALA A 116 -13.30 9.96 9.43
C ALA A 116 -12.76 9.93 10.87
N ASP A 117 -11.44 10.10 11.06
CA ASP A 117 -10.80 10.04 12.36
C ASP A 117 -10.89 11.36 13.13
N ARG A 118 -11.77 11.39 14.13
CA ARG A 118 -11.99 12.56 15.00
C ARG A 118 -10.79 12.98 15.86
N THR A 119 -9.75 12.16 15.94
CA THR A 119 -8.52 12.53 16.66
C THR A 119 -7.61 13.41 15.82
N ILE A 120 -7.83 13.49 14.51
CA ILE A 120 -7.06 14.30 13.57
C ILE A 120 -7.65 15.70 13.53
N THR A 121 -6.80 16.70 13.71
CA THR A 121 -7.19 18.13 13.72
C THR A 121 -6.89 18.84 12.41
N GLU A 122 -5.90 18.36 11.66
CA GLU A 122 -5.48 18.94 10.37
C GLU A 122 -4.97 17.83 9.45
N VAL A 123 -5.27 17.95 8.14
CA VAL A 123 -4.74 17.08 7.08
C VAL A 123 -4.04 17.97 6.05
N MET A 124 -2.77 17.69 5.79
CA MET A 124 -1.93 18.45 4.87
C MET A 124 -1.46 17.54 3.74
N VAL A 125 -1.62 17.97 2.50
CA VAL A 125 -1.18 17.24 1.31
C VAL A 125 -0.28 18.16 0.49
N ASN A 126 1.00 17.82 0.40
CA ASN A 126 1.99 18.58 -0.39
C ASN A 126 2.32 17.89 -1.72
N GLY A 127 1.72 16.73 -1.98
CA GLY A 127 1.94 15.90 -3.16
C GLY A 127 1.44 14.48 -2.93
N PRO A 128 1.44 13.63 -3.96
CA PRO A 128 0.77 12.33 -3.92
C PRO A 128 1.33 11.40 -2.83
N GLY A 129 2.65 11.39 -2.62
CA GLY A 129 3.31 10.61 -1.55
C GLY A 129 3.55 11.37 -0.24
N HIS A 130 3.05 12.60 -0.12
CA HIS A 130 3.39 13.54 0.96
C HIS A 130 2.15 14.00 1.71
N ILE A 131 1.56 13.08 2.47
CA ILE A 131 0.42 13.32 3.34
C ILE A 131 0.87 13.40 4.79
N TYR A 132 0.44 14.45 5.48
CA TYR A 132 0.69 14.68 6.90
C TYR A 132 -0.62 14.93 7.63
N ILE A 133 -0.67 14.51 8.88
CA ILE A 133 -1.81 14.76 9.77
C ILE A 133 -1.32 15.40 11.06
N GLU A 134 -2.15 16.24 11.65
CA GLU A 134 -1.95 16.69 13.02
C GLU A 134 -2.84 15.90 13.97
N ARG A 135 -2.24 15.34 15.02
CA ARG A 135 -2.96 14.71 16.13
C ARG A 135 -2.40 15.23 17.45
N ALA A 136 -3.27 15.80 18.27
CA ALA A 136 -2.91 16.37 19.57
C ALA A 136 -1.71 17.34 19.51
N GLY A 137 -1.69 18.24 18.52
CA GLY A 137 -0.62 19.23 18.34
C GLY A 137 0.67 18.68 17.71
N LYS A 138 0.69 17.41 17.27
CA LYS A 138 1.88 16.79 16.66
C LYS A 138 1.62 16.43 15.21
N ILE A 139 2.48 16.92 14.32
CA ILE A 139 2.49 16.57 12.91
C ILE A 139 3.13 15.20 12.73
N GLN A 140 2.45 14.32 11.98
CA GLN A 140 2.89 12.96 11.68
C GLN A 140 2.71 12.68 10.19
N ARG A 141 3.67 12.00 9.58
CA ARG A 141 3.54 11.54 8.19
C ARG A 141 2.68 10.27 8.15
N VAL A 142 1.76 10.20 7.19
CA VAL A 142 0.93 9.03 6.95
C VAL A 142 1.56 8.17 5.86
N ASN A 143 1.38 6.84 5.96
CA ASN A 143 1.82 5.88 4.93
C ASN A 143 0.83 5.76 3.75
N SER A 144 -0.25 6.55 3.75
CA SER A 144 -1.19 6.63 2.64
C SER A 144 -0.62 7.53 1.55
N ALA A 145 -0.93 7.23 0.30
CA ALA A 145 -0.50 8.01 -0.85
C ALA A 145 -1.63 8.11 -1.87
N PHE A 146 -1.71 9.23 -2.57
CA PHE A 146 -2.47 9.35 -3.79
C PHE A 146 -1.73 8.64 -4.92
N LEU A 147 -2.49 8.20 -5.91
CA LEU A 147 -2.02 7.64 -7.17
C LEU A 147 -1.02 8.58 -7.88
N ASN A 148 -1.44 9.81 -8.17
CA ASN A 148 -0.63 10.82 -8.86
C ASN A 148 -1.12 12.24 -8.53
N ASP A 149 -0.49 13.26 -9.09
CA ASP A 149 -0.89 14.66 -8.89
C ASP A 149 -2.32 14.94 -9.39
N GLU A 150 -2.73 14.30 -10.48
CA GLU A 150 -4.07 14.47 -11.03
C GLU A 150 -5.16 13.90 -10.11
N HIS A 151 -4.85 12.81 -9.39
CA HIS A 151 -5.74 12.27 -8.37
C HIS A 151 -5.93 13.25 -7.21
N VAL A 152 -4.87 13.96 -6.80
CA VAL A 152 -4.96 15.04 -5.82
C VAL A 152 -5.89 16.14 -6.34
N LEU A 153 -5.66 16.62 -7.57
CA LEU A 153 -6.46 17.67 -8.21
C LEU A 153 -7.95 17.29 -8.31
N ARG A 154 -8.25 16.04 -8.67
CA ARG A 154 -9.64 15.57 -8.75
C ARG A 154 -10.31 15.52 -7.38
N ILE A 155 -9.59 15.08 -6.35
CA ILE A 155 -10.12 15.03 -4.99
C ILE A 155 -10.38 16.44 -4.47
N ILE A 156 -9.46 17.40 -4.68
CA ILE A 156 -9.71 18.78 -4.25
C ILE A 156 -10.88 19.40 -5.02
N ASP A 157 -10.98 19.18 -6.34
CA ASP A 157 -12.11 19.67 -7.14
C ASP A 157 -13.44 19.10 -6.64
N ARG A 158 -13.47 17.80 -6.29
CA ARG A 158 -14.64 17.14 -5.71
C ARG A 158 -15.02 17.70 -4.33
N ILE A 159 -14.04 18.06 -3.51
CA ILE A 159 -14.27 18.67 -2.19
C ILE A 159 -14.87 20.08 -2.33
N ILE A 160 -14.41 20.87 -3.29
CA ILE A 160 -14.81 22.28 -3.43
C ILE A 160 -16.02 22.50 -4.36
N THR A 161 -16.30 21.55 -5.26
CA THR A 161 -17.42 21.63 -6.23
C THR A 161 -18.78 21.82 -5.56
N PRO A 162 -19.15 21.08 -4.48
CA PRO A 162 -20.41 21.30 -3.75
C PRO A 162 -20.58 22.72 -3.20
N MET A 163 -19.48 23.47 -3.10
CA MET A 163 -19.44 24.82 -2.57
C MET A 163 -19.49 25.90 -3.66
N GLY A 164 -19.60 25.49 -4.93
CA GLY A 164 -19.57 26.40 -6.08
C GLY A 164 -18.21 27.08 -6.26
N ARG A 165 -17.12 26.45 -5.81
CA ARG A 165 -15.75 26.92 -5.99
C ARG A 165 -15.05 26.07 -7.05
N ARG A 166 -14.02 26.63 -7.66
CA ARG A 166 -13.18 25.98 -8.66
C ARG A 166 -11.72 26.32 -8.38
N ILE A 167 -10.83 25.41 -8.75
CA ILE A 167 -9.39 25.60 -8.70
C ILE A 167 -8.80 25.08 -10.02
N ASP A 168 -8.10 25.95 -10.74
CA ASP A 168 -7.50 25.64 -12.05
C ASP A 168 -6.33 26.60 -12.30
N GLU A 169 -5.62 26.44 -13.43
CA GLU A 169 -4.48 27.29 -13.79
C GLU A 169 -4.82 28.79 -13.87
N SER A 170 -6.10 29.14 -14.10
CA SER A 170 -6.56 30.53 -14.11
C SER A 170 -6.91 31.06 -12.71
N SER A 171 -7.23 30.17 -11.77
CA SER A 171 -7.55 30.48 -10.38
C SER A 171 -6.85 29.48 -9.45
N PRO A 172 -5.53 29.65 -9.21
CA PRO A 172 -4.70 28.64 -8.56
C PRO A 172 -4.88 28.56 -7.04
N ARG A 173 -5.79 29.32 -6.44
CA ARG A 173 -5.97 29.37 -4.98
C ARG A 173 -7.44 29.35 -4.59
N VAL A 174 -7.77 28.52 -3.60
CA VAL A 174 -9.12 28.42 -3.03
C VAL A 174 -9.06 28.37 -1.50
N ASP A 175 -10.00 29.06 -0.85
CA ASP A 175 -10.31 28.94 0.58
C ASP A 175 -11.81 28.70 0.71
N ALA A 176 -12.19 27.67 1.47
CA ALA A 176 -13.57 27.24 1.59
C ALA A 176 -13.85 26.64 2.98
N ARG A 177 -15.10 26.81 3.46
CA ARG A 177 -15.64 26.10 4.63
C ARG A 177 -16.60 24.97 4.23
N LEU A 178 -16.22 23.75 4.53
CA LEU A 178 -16.98 22.54 4.23
C LEU A 178 -18.30 22.46 5.03
N PRO A 179 -19.29 21.64 4.60
CA PRO A 179 -20.57 21.49 5.29
C PRO A 179 -20.48 20.95 6.72
N ASP A 180 -19.42 20.20 7.02
CA ASP A 180 -19.08 19.71 8.37
C ASP A 180 -18.50 20.80 9.29
N GLY A 181 -18.25 22.01 8.76
CA GLY A 181 -17.65 23.14 9.46
C GLY A 181 -16.13 23.22 9.33
N SER A 182 -15.49 22.20 8.76
CA SER A 182 -14.05 22.16 8.50
C SER A 182 -13.64 23.20 7.46
N ARG A 183 -12.34 23.49 7.38
CA ARG A 183 -11.78 24.45 6.41
C ARG A 183 -10.90 23.71 5.41
N VAL A 184 -10.94 24.13 4.16
CA VAL A 184 -10.05 23.66 3.10
C VAL A 184 -9.33 24.85 2.49
N ASN A 185 -8.01 24.72 2.37
CA ASN A 185 -7.16 25.64 1.63
C ASN A 185 -6.38 24.81 0.62
N ALA A 186 -6.38 25.24 -0.64
CA ALA A 186 -5.58 24.61 -1.67
C ALA A 186 -4.96 25.63 -2.61
N VAL A 187 -3.77 25.29 -3.08
CA VAL A 187 -2.95 26.05 -4.02
C VAL A 187 -2.37 25.08 -5.05
N ILE A 188 -2.43 25.44 -6.34
CA ILE A 188 -1.81 24.70 -7.45
C ILE A 188 -0.62 25.49 -8.00
#